data_AF-A0A1Z9T911-F1
#
_entry.id   AF-A0A1Z9T911-F1
#
_cell.length_a   1.000
_cell.length_b   1.000
_cell.length_c   1.000
_cell.angle_alpha   90.00
_cell.angle_beta   90.00
_cell.angle_gamma   90.00
#
_symmetry.space_group_name_H-M   'P 1'
#
loop_
_entity.id
_entity.type
_entity.pdbx_description
1 polymer ?
#
loop_
_entity_poly.entity_id
_entity_poly.type
_entity_poly.pdbx_seq_one_letter_code
_entity_poly.pdbx_strand_id
1 'polypeptide(L)'
;MEKSLLRPFLTVVILMGITLYALTSAVGVELNKIPGVVMNFPEQVGIWVGNELRFCHNPDACAKDYRDASFYIRDLDFPDICPNCGEGLYKCARAEKEQLPSDTEFVKSAFTNSVGTRLHTSIVLSGSARDSIHRPQRCLKGQGNTLEQEYTLDVPIAGRKALDVRVIKTSRIFRTADGEVPYYGFYAYWFVGKKRETSSHYERMFWLAWDRVVNSEANRWAYIAVSGQREPDSDDYEEHIISFVQQVYPKVLTDAFNERVFAKR
;
A
#
# COMPACT_ATOMS: atom_id res chain seq x y z
N MET A 1 -19.34 34.26 48.37
CA MET A 1 -19.27 32.82 48.68
C MET A 1 -18.23 32.21 47.74
N GLU A 2 -16.98 32.17 48.18
CA GLU A 2 -15.86 31.68 47.36
C GLU A 2 -15.97 30.16 47.25
N LYS A 3 -16.25 29.64 46.06
CA LYS A 3 -16.33 28.20 45.84
C LYS A 3 -14.90 27.65 45.89
N SER A 4 -14.59 26.85 46.91
CA SER A 4 -13.30 26.18 47.06
C SER A 4 -12.96 25.37 45.81
N LEU A 5 -11.90 25.77 45.11
CA LEU A 5 -11.37 25.08 43.92
C LEU A 5 -10.55 23.83 44.29
N LEU A 6 -10.38 23.55 45.60
CA LEU A 6 -9.54 22.45 46.07
C LEU A 6 -10.09 21.07 45.66
N ARG A 7 -11.41 20.87 45.77
CA ARG A 7 -12.08 19.62 45.39
C ARG A 7 -12.01 19.33 43.88
N PRO A 8 -12.35 20.26 42.97
CA PRO A 8 -12.19 20.01 41.55
C PRO A 8 -10.72 19.83 41.16
N PHE A 9 -9.79 20.56 41.77
CA PHE A 9 -8.37 20.39 41.54
C PHE A 9 -7.87 19.00 41.94
N LEU A 10 -8.22 18.52 43.15
CA LEU A 10 -7.85 17.18 43.61
C LEU A 10 -8.43 16.09 42.68
N THR A 11 -9.65 16.28 42.21
CA THR A 11 -10.33 15.35 41.29
C THR A 11 -9.56 15.26 39.96
N VAL A 12 -9.14 16.41 39.41
CA VAL A 12 -8.33 16.43 38.17
C VAL A 12 -6.98 15.77 38.37
N VAL A 13 -6.28 16.05 39.48
CA VAL A 13 -4.98 15.43 39.78
C VAL A 13 -5.11 13.91 39.93
N ILE A 14 -6.15 13.43 40.61
CA ILE A 14 -6.43 12.00 40.75
C ILE A 14 -6.71 11.37 39.38
N LEU A 15 -7.57 11.98 38.55
CA LEU A 15 -7.88 11.49 37.22
C LEU A 15 -6.64 11.48 36.31
N MET A 16 -5.81 12.52 36.36
CA MET A 16 -4.54 12.57 35.62
C MET A 16 -3.55 11.50 36.12
N GLY A 17 -3.48 11.27 37.44
CA GLY A 17 -2.64 10.24 38.04
C GLY A 17 -3.08 8.82 37.64
N ILE A 18 -4.39 8.54 37.67
CA ILE A 18 -4.96 7.27 37.20
C ILE A 18 -4.72 7.09 35.70
N THR A 19 -4.89 8.14 34.90
CA THR A 19 -4.65 8.10 33.46
C THR A 19 -3.17 7.85 33.17
N LEU A 20 -2.26 8.53 33.87
CA LEU A 20 -0.82 8.33 33.74
C LEU A 20 -0.43 6.91 34.14
N TYR A 21 -0.96 6.40 35.25
CA TYR A 21 -0.72 5.03 35.70
C TYR A 21 -1.26 4.01 34.70
N ALA A 22 -2.47 4.19 34.17
CA ALA A 22 -3.04 3.33 33.14
C ALA A 22 -2.19 3.35 31.86
N LEU A 23 -1.69 4.53 31.47
CA LEU A 23 -0.81 4.68 30.30
C LEU A 23 0.56 4.03 30.48
N THR A 24 1.11 3.99 31.71
CA THR A 24 2.43 3.40 31.96
C THR A 24 2.38 1.92 32.31
N SER A 25 1.29 1.44 32.91
CA SER A 25 1.17 0.06 33.40
C SER A 25 0.31 -0.86 32.52
N ALA A 26 -0.60 -0.32 31.70
CA ALA A 26 -1.52 -1.13 30.88
C ALA A 26 -1.24 -1.06 29.37
N VAL A 27 -0.20 -0.34 28.92
CA VAL A 27 0.09 -0.11 27.48
C VAL A 27 1.26 -0.98 27.00
N GLY A 28 1.29 -2.23 27.46
CA GLY A 28 2.03 -3.27 26.75
C GLY A 28 1.30 -3.57 25.44
N VAL A 29 1.60 -2.80 24.38
CA VAL A 29 1.01 -3.06 23.06
C VAL A 29 1.85 -4.11 22.37
N GLU A 30 1.28 -5.31 22.20
CA GLU A 30 1.94 -6.37 21.45
C GLU A 30 1.89 -6.07 19.96
N LEU A 31 3.07 -6.04 19.33
CA LEU A 31 3.15 -5.93 17.88
C LEU A 31 2.71 -7.24 17.26
N ASN A 32 1.55 -7.23 16.60
CA ASN A 32 1.06 -8.40 15.90
C ASN A 32 1.74 -8.48 14.53
N LYS A 33 2.66 -9.44 14.40
CA LYS A 33 3.42 -9.65 13.17
C LYS A 33 2.63 -10.35 12.06
N ILE A 34 1.45 -10.90 12.34
CA ILE A 34 0.67 -11.70 11.38
C ILE A 34 -0.09 -10.75 10.43
N PRO A 35 0.29 -10.65 9.15
CA PRO A 35 -0.41 -9.81 8.18
C PRO A 35 -1.73 -10.45 7.71
N GLY A 36 -2.62 -9.63 7.16
CA GLY A 36 -3.81 -10.11 6.44
C GLY A 36 -3.53 -10.52 4.99
N VAL A 37 -2.27 -10.38 4.53
CA VAL A 37 -1.84 -10.64 3.15
C VAL A 37 -0.63 -11.55 3.11
N VAL A 38 -0.47 -12.28 2.02
CA VAL A 38 0.79 -12.94 1.67
C VAL A 38 1.68 -11.97 0.89
N MET A 39 2.96 -11.89 1.24
CA MET A 39 3.93 -11.02 0.56
C MET A 39 4.49 -11.69 -0.69
N ASN A 40 3.60 -12.08 -1.59
CA ASN A 40 3.92 -12.61 -2.91
C ASN A 40 2.76 -12.35 -3.87
N PHE A 41 3.07 -12.05 -5.13
CA PHE A 41 2.07 -12.07 -6.19
C PHE A 41 2.11 -13.40 -6.93
N PRO A 42 0.95 -13.96 -7.33
CA PRO A 42 0.93 -15.10 -8.24
C PRO A 42 1.54 -14.73 -9.60
N GLU A 43 2.19 -15.69 -10.25
CA GLU A 43 2.78 -15.50 -11.59
C GLU A 43 1.74 -15.23 -12.68
N GLN A 44 0.50 -15.66 -12.47
CA GLN A 44 -0.61 -15.43 -13.39
C GLN A 44 -1.93 -15.40 -12.63
N VAL A 45 -2.82 -14.47 -13.01
CA VAL A 45 -4.20 -14.35 -12.50
C VAL A 45 -5.16 -14.07 -13.66
N GLY A 46 -6.01 -15.04 -13.98
CA GLY A 46 -6.86 -14.97 -15.16
C GLY A 46 -6.03 -14.74 -16.44
N ILE A 47 -6.33 -13.64 -17.13
CA ILE A 47 -5.65 -13.22 -18.37
C ILE A 47 -4.34 -12.45 -18.13
N TRP A 48 -4.01 -12.15 -16.87
CA TRP A 48 -2.89 -11.29 -16.51
C TRP A 48 -1.69 -12.13 -16.11
N VAL A 49 -0.56 -11.91 -16.79
CA VAL A 49 0.71 -12.58 -16.52
C VAL A 49 1.63 -11.62 -15.79
N GLY A 50 2.03 -12.00 -14.58
CA GLY A 50 2.86 -11.19 -13.68
C GLY A 50 4.35 -11.41 -13.90
N ASN A 51 5.12 -10.35 -13.72
CA ASN A 51 6.57 -10.39 -13.70
C ASN A 51 7.07 -9.50 -12.56
N GLU A 52 7.63 -10.13 -11.53
CA GLU A 52 8.08 -9.43 -10.34
C GLU A 52 9.26 -8.50 -10.66
N LEU A 53 9.26 -7.34 -10.01
CA LEU A 53 10.27 -6.30 -10.16
C LEU A 53 11.31 -6.40 -9.04
N ARG A 54 12.56 -6.21 -9.43
CA ARG A 54 13.75 -6.17 -8.60
C ARG A 54 14.51 -4.87 -8.88
N PHE A 55 15.17 -4.28 -7.89
CA PHE A 55 15.76 -2.95 -8.00
C PHE A 55 17.23 -2.98 -7.60
N CYS A 56 18.10 -2.42 -8.43
CA CYS A 56 19.50 -2.19 -8.06
C CYS A 56 19.62 -0.87 -7.30
N HIS A 57 20.42 -0.86 -6.23
CA HIS A 57 20.65 0.33 -5.41
C HIS A 57 22.01 1.00 -5.65
N ASN A 58 22.87 0.44 -6.51
CA ASN A 58 24.19 0.99 -6.80
C ASN A 58 24.06 2.41 -7.42
N PRO A 59 24.48 3.49 -6.73
CA PRO A 59 24.36 4.87 -7.21
C PRO A 59 25.12 5.14 -8.50
N ASP A 60 26.26 4.50 -8.67
CA ASP A 60 27.26 4.88 -9.66
C ASP A 60 26.94 4.22 -11.00
N ALA A 61 26.50 2.96 -10.96
CA ALA A 61 26.23 2.15 -12.15
C ALA A 61 24.76 2.17 -12.59
N CYS A 62 23.80 2.23 -11.66
CA CYS A 62 22.40 1.91 -11.96
C CYS A 62 21.41 2.97 -11.45
N ALA A 63 21.44 3.29 -10.16
CA ALA A 63 20.48 4.15 -9.47
C ALA A 63 20.98 5.60 -9.33
N LYS A 64 21.62 6.12 -10.38
CA LYS A 64 22.16 7.48 -10.38
C LYS A 64 21.04 8.51 -10.24
N ASP A 65 21.27 9.52 -9.42
CA ASP A 65 20.31 10.60 -9.13
C ASP A 65 18.93 10.08 -8.64
N TYR A 66 18.92 8.96 -7.91
CA TYR A 66 17.70 8.31 -7.41
C TYR A 66 16.71 7.87 -8.49
N ARG A 67 17.19 7.65 -9.72
CA ARG A 67 16.37 7.02 -10.76
C ARG A 67 16.26 5.52 -10.48
N ASP A 68 15.04 5.02 -10.53
CA ASP A 68 14.78 3.60 -10.30
C ASP A 68 15.44 2.75 -11.40
N ALA A 69 16.33 1.85 -10.98
CA ALA A 69 16.91 0.81 -11.84
C ALA A 69 16.21 -0.52 -11.57
N SER A 70 15.05 -0.71 -12.20
CA SER A 70 14.21 -1.90 -12.03
C SER A 70 14.46 -2.94 -13.12
N PHE A 71 14.46 -4.21 -12.73
CA PHE A 71 14.58 -5.38 -13.60
C PHE A 71 13.42 -6.32 -13.35
N TYR A 72 12.97 -6.98 -14.41
CA TYR A 72 12.00 -8.06 -14.31
C TYR A 72 12.72 -9.36 -14.01
N ILE A 73 12.23 -10.14 -13.05
CA ILE A 73 12.87 -11.39 -12.66
C ILE A 73 13.02 -12.36 -13.84
N ARG A 74 12.02 -12.41 -14.73
CA ARG A 74 12.07 -13.32 -15.89
C ARG A 74 13.11 -12.93 -16.94
N ASP A 75 13.62 -11.70 -16.89
CA ASP A 75 14.64 -11.19 -17.80
C ASP A 75 16.05 -11.33 -17.21
N LEU A 76 16.18 -11.92 -16.02
CA LEU A 76 17.44 -12.10 -15.30
C LEU A 76 17.90 -13.56 -15.33
N ASP A 77 19.19 -13.78 -15.60
CA ASP A 77 19.82 -15.09 -15.41
C ASP A 77 19.84 -15.49 -13.92
N PHE A 78 20.04 -14.49 -13.05
CA PHE A 78 20.07 -14.64 -11.60
C PHE A 78 19.10 -13.63 -10.95
N PRO A 79 17.99 -14.09 -10.34
CA PRO A 79 16.92 -13.21 -9.85
C PRO A 79 17.33 -12.12 -8.86
N ASP A 80 18.43 -12.35 -8.12
CA ASP A 80 18.89 -11.48 -7.06
C ASP A 80 20.20 -10.75 -7.39
N ILE A 81 20.71 -10.84 -8.63
CA ILE A 81 21.97 -10.21 -9.06
C ILE A 81 21.69 -9.24 -10.21
N CYS A 82 22.17 -8.01 -10.06
CA CYS A 82 22.06 -6.96 -11.05
C CYS A 82 22.90 -7.32 -12.28
N PRO A 83 22.32 -7.36 -13.49
CA PRO A 83 23.06 -7.73 -14.71
C PRO A 83 24.07 -6.65 -15.13
N ASN A 84 23.88 -5.40 -14.68
CA ASN A 84 24.71 -4.28 -15.08
C ASN A 84 25.96 -4.10 -14.20
N CYS A 85 25.89 -4.41 -12.91
CA CYS A 85 26.98 -4.16 -11.95
C CYS A 85 27.34 -5.35 -11.05
N GLY A 86 26.58 -6.44 -11.08
CA GLY A 86 26.83 -7.63 -10.25
C GLY A 86 26.42 -7.51 -8.78
N GLU A 87 25.85 -6.38 -8.35
CA GLU A 87 25.37 -6.22 -6.97
C GLU A 87 24.01 -6.90 -6.71
N GLY A 88 23.67 -7.08 -5.44
CA GLY A 88 22.38 -7.62 -5.02
C GLY A 88 21.20 -6.74 -5.45
N LEU A 89 20.12 -7.38 -5.87
CA LEU A 89 18.85 -6.71 -6.15
C LEU A 89 17.89 -6.76 -4.96
N TYR A 90 17.03 -5.75 -4.87
CA TYR A 90 16.09 -5.55 -3.77
C TYR A 90 14.64 -5.51 -4.25
N LYS A 91 13.69 -5.70 -3.34
CA LYS A 91 12.24 -5.69 -3.67
C LYS A 91 11.62 -4.29 -3.80
N CYS A 92 12.36 -3.24 -3.45
CA CYS A 92 11.93 -1.85 -3.49
C CYS A 92 13.03 -0.95 -4.05
N ALA A 93 12.65 0.24 -4.50
CA ALA A 93 13.59 1.24 -4.97
C ALA A 93 14.48 1.74 -3.83
N ARG A 94 15.67 2.26 -4.18
CA ARG A 94 16.62 2.79 -3.21
C ARG A 94 16.01 3.88 -2.34
N ALA A 95 15.32 4.83 -2.98
CA ALA A 95 14.65 5.94 -2.28
C ALA A 95 13.62 5.44 -1.25
N GLU A 96 12.89 4.36 -1.56
CA GLU A 96 11.94 3.76 -0.62
C GLU A 96 12.66 3.08 0.54
N LYS A 97 13.77 2.36 0.27
CA LYS A 97 14.54 1.68 1.32
C LYS A 97 15.16 2.66 2.31
N GLU A 98 15.61 3.82 1.84
CA GLU A 98 16.22 4.85 2.68
C GLU A 98 15.20 5.69 3.46
N GLN A 99 14.01 5.93 2.91
CA GLN A 99 13.00 6.79 3.55
C GLN A 99 12.06 6.04 4.50
N LEU A 100 11.94 4.72 4.36
CA LEU A 100 10.95 3.93 5.09
C LEU A 100 11.59 3.07 6.18
N PRO A 101 10.82 2.73 7.23
CA PRO A 101 11.31 1.83 8.29
C PRO A 101 11.92 0.55 7.72
N SER A 102 13.01 0.09 8.32
CA SER A 102 13.80 -1.04 7.81
C SER A 102 13.04 -2.36 7.73
N ASP A 103 11.97 -2.50 8.52
CA ASP A 103 11.04 -3.62 8.59
C ASP A 103 9.77 -3.45 7.72
N THR A 104 9.76 -2.43 6.85
CA THR A 104 8.76 -2.30 5.78
C THR A 104 9.07 -3.33 4.69
N GLU A 105 8.07 -4.12 4.31
CA GLU A 105 8.23 -5.14 3.28
C GLU A 105 7.53 -4.72 1.99
N PHE A 106 8.11 -5.13 0.85
CA PHE A 106 7.64 -4.78 -0.47
C PHE A 106 7.56 -6.01 -1.35
N VAL A 107 6.54 -6.03 -2.20
CA VAL A 107 6.50 -6.81 -3.43
C VAL A 107 5.99 -5.90 -4.52
N LYS A 108 6.65 -5.90 -5.68
CA LYS A 108 6.26 -5.12 -6.85
C LYS A 108 6.27 -6.04 -8.06
N SER A 109 5.25 -5.96 -8.90
CA SER A 109 5.12 -6.75 -10.11
C SER A 109 4.52 -5.91 -11.23
N ALA A 110 4.85 -6.21 -12.47
CA ALA A 110 4.07 -5.73 -13.60
C ALA A 110 3.28 -6.90 -14.20
N PHE A 111 1.97 -6.72 -14.34
CA PHE A 111 1.08 -7.67 -14.97
C PHE A 111 0.74 -7.20 -16.38
N THR A 112 0.84 -8.09 -17.36
CA THR A 112 0.47 -7.83 -18.75
C THR A 112 -0.60 -8.80 -19.23
N ASN A 113 -1.50 -8.33 -20.09
CA ASN A 113 -2.48 -9.18 -20.78
C ASN A 113 -2.09 -9.38 -22.26
N SER A 114 -2.84 -10.21 -22.98
CA SER A 114 -2.56 -10.55 -24.39
C SER A 114 -2.70 -9.38 -25.37
N VAL A 115 -3.42 -8.31 -24.99
CA VAL A 115 -3.58 -7.10 -25.82
C VAL A 115 -2.51 -6.04 -25.54
N GLY A 116 -1.58 -6.32 -24.61
CA GLY A 116 -0.45 -5.45 -24.29
C GLY A 116 -0.72 -4.42 -23.19
N THR A 117 -1.90 -4.41 -22.58
CA THR A 117 -2.16 -3.58 -21.39
C THR A 117 -1.22 -4.01 -20.27
N ARG A 118 -0.60 -3.02 -19.61
CA ARG A 118 0.28 -3.26 -18.47
C ARG A 118 -0.22 -2.57 -17.21
N LEU A 119 -0.29 -3.34 -16.13
CA LEU A 119 -0.60 -2.89 -14.79
C LEU A 119 0.64 -3.05 -13.90
N HIS A 120 1.03 -1.99 -13.23
CA HIS A 120 2.02 -2.05 -12.15
C HIS A 120 1.29 -2.28 -10.83
N THR A 121 1.74 -3.28 -10.07
CA THR A 121 1.10 -3.67 -8.82
C THR A 121 2.11 -3.72 -7.69
N SER A 122 1.73 -3.28 -6.50
CA SER A 122 2.57 -3.39 -5.31
C SER A 122 1.80 -3.83 -4.08
N ILE A 123 2.48 -4.55 -3.19
CA ILE A 123 2.09 -4.77 -1.79
C ILE A 123 3.16 -4.11 -0.93
N VAL A 124 2.77 -3.12 -0.12
CA VAL A 124 3.62 -2.53 0.91
C VAL A 124 3.04 -2.92 2.26
N LEU A 125 3.79 -3.70 3.03
CA LEU A 125 3.38 -4.11 4.37
C LEU A 125 4.11 -3.24 5.40
N SER A 126 3.32 -2.54 6.22
CA SER A 126 3.85 -1.60 7.20
C SER A 126 4.81 -2.27 8.17
N GLY A 127 5.88 -1.56 8.54
CA GLY A 127 6.74 -1.95 9.65
C GLY A 127 6.10 -1.74 11.02
N SER A 128 6.94 -1.74 12.04
CA SER A 128 6.61 -1.40 13.44
C SER A 128 6.33 0.09 13.63
N ALA A 129 6.94 0.94 12.79
CA ALA A 129 6.66 2.37 12.75
C ALA A 129 5.46 2.70 11.84
N ARG A 130 4.73 3.77 12.19
CA ARG A 130 3.43 4.11 11.59
C ARG A 130 3.54 4.83 10.23
N ASP A 131 4.74 5.22 9.85
CA ASP A 131 5.07 6.03 8.67
C ASP A 131 5.38 5.20 7.43
N SER A 132 5.43 3.86 7.49
CA SER A 132 5.62 3.02 6.29
C SER A 132 4.55 3.20 5.21
N ILE A 133 3.32 3.60 5.59
CA ILE A 133 2.20 3.74 4.66
C ILE A 133 1.52 5.09 4.90
N HIS A 134 1.52 5.91 3.86
CA HIS A 134 0.98 7.27 3.84
C HIS A 134 -0.22 7.32 2.90
N ARG A 135 -0.78 8.52 2.74
CA ARG A 135 -1.75 8.81 1.69
C ARG A 135 -1.08 8.79 0.31
N PRO A 136 -1.60 8.04 -0.67
CA PRO A 136 -0.99 7.96 -2.01
C PRO A 136 -0.89 9.31 -2.70
N GLN A 137 -1.84 10.21 -2.43
CA GLN A 137 -1.88 11.58 -2.94
C GLN A 137 -0.58 12.36 -2.67
N ARG A 138 0.08 12.12 -1.52
CA ARG A 138 1.34 12.78 -1.18
C ARG A 138 2.47 12.28 -2.09
N CYS A 139 2.59 10.96 -2.24
CA CYS A 139 3.62 10.34 -3.06
C CYS A 139 3.40 10.64 -4.55
N LEU A 140 2.16 10.54 -5.05
CA LEU A 140 1.82 10.81 -6.44
C LEU A 140 2.14 12.27 -6.84
N LYS A 141 1.78 13.23 -5.98
CA LYS A 141 2.16 14.64 -6.19
C LYS A 141 3.68 14.84 -6.13
N GLY A 142 4.36 14.21 -5.18
CA GLY A 142 5.83 14.25 -5.07
C GLY A 142 6.55 13.67 -6.30
N GLN A 143 5.93 12.71 -6.99
CA GLN A 143 6.39 12.15 -8.25
C GLN A 143 6.04 13.01 -9.48
N GLY A 144 5.42 14.18 -9.27
CA GLY A 144 5.07 15.13 -10.33
C GLY A 144 3.74 14.87 -11.02
N ASN A 145 2.83 14.10 -10.42
CA ASN A 145 1.48 13.92 -10.96
C ASN A 145 0.53 15.03 -10.49
N THR A 146 -0.30 15.49 -11.42
CA THR A 146 -1.56 16.16 -11.13
C THR A 146 -2.61 15.10 -10.78
N LEU A 147 -3.39 15.33 -9.73
CA LEU A 147 -4.50 14.46 -9.34
C LEU A 147 -5.79 15.09 -9.86
N GLU A 148 -6.41 14.46 -10.86
CA GLU A 148 -7.55 15.04 -11.57
C GLU A 148 -8.86 14.73 -10.85
N GLN A 149 -9.04 13.48 -10.43
CA GLN A 149 -10.25 13.00 -9.80
C GLN A 149 -9.94 11.84 -8.85
N GLU A 150 -10.71 11.73 -7.78
CA GLU A 150 -10.65 10.63 -6.82
C GLU A 150 -12.06 10.12 -6.51
N TYR A 151 -12.26 8.80 -6.58
CA TYR A 151 -13.57 8.16 -6.36
C TYR A 151 -13.41 6.70 -5.93
N THR A 152 -14.49 6.09 -5.43
CA THR A 152 -14.50 4.66 -5.07
C THR A 152 -15.08 3.86 -6.23
N LEU A 153 -14.39 2.80 -6.63
CA LEU A 153 -14.86 1.79 -7.57
C LEU A 153 -15.23 0.53 -6.80
N ASP A 154 -16.46 0.03 -6.99
CA ASP A 154 -16.93 -1.20 -6.38
C ASP A 154 -16.54 -2.40 -7.27
N VAL A 155 -15.57 -3.18 -6.82
CA VAL A 155 -15.11 -4.37 -7.55
C VAL A 155 -15.90 -5.61 -7.08
N PRO A 156 -16.73 -6.24 -7.92
CA PRO A 156 -17.50 -7.41 -7.51
C PRO A 156 -16.58 -8.60 -7.22
N ILE A 157 -16.61 -9.17 -6.01
CA ILE A 157 -15.82 -10.36 -5.67
C ILE A 157 -16.76 -11.55 -5.45
N ALA A 158 -16.51 -12.65 -6.16
CA ALA A 158 -17.37 -13.83 -6.10
C ALA A 158 -17.46 -14.40 -4.69
N GLY A 159 -18.67 -14.57 -4.14
CA GLY A 159 -18.90 -15.17 -2.83
C GLY A 159 -18.85 -14.21 -1.63
N ARG A 160 -18.79 -12.90 -1.85
CA ARG A 160 -18.87 -11.86 -0.81
C ARG A 160 -19.42 -10.54 -1.35
N LYS A 161 -19.60 -9.53 -0.48
CA LYS A 161 -19.85 -8.15 -0.92
C LYS A 161 -18.68 -7.64 -1.77
N ALA A 162 -18.97 -6.77 -2.75
CA ALA A 162 -17.96 -6.04 -3.53
C ALA A 162 -16.87 -5.42 -2.63
N LEU A 163 -15.66 -5.37 -3.18
CA LEU A 163 -14.51 -4.70 -2.57
C LEU A 163 -14.48 -3.25 -3.04
N ASP A 164 -14.53 -2.32 -2.10
CA ASP A 164 -14.30 -0.91 -2.36
C ASP A 164 -12.82 -0.70 -2.70
N VAL A 165 -12.54 -0.17 -3.89
CA VAL A 165 -11.19 0.22 -4.34
C VAL A 165 -11.16 1.72 -4.56
N ARG A 166 -10.19 2.42 -3.95
CA ARG A 166 -10.03 3.86 -4.18
C ARG A 166 -9.26 4.08 -5.46
N VAL A 167 -9.80 4.85 -6.40
CA VAL A 167 -9.17 5.18 -7.67
C VAL A 167 -8.85 6.67 -7.73
N ILE A 168 -7.65 7.00 -8.19
CA ILE A 168 -7.19 8.36 -8.46
C ILE A 168 -6.79 8.46 -9.93
N LYS A 169 -7.49 9.29 -10.71
CA LYS A 169 -7.06 9.68 -12.05
C LYS A 169 -5.89 10.65 -11.94
N THR A 170 -4.79 10.36 -12.63
CA THR A 170 -3.59 11.20 -12.64
C THR A 170 -3.26 11.68 -14.05
N SER A 171 -2.55 12.80 -14.12
CA SER A 171 -1.89 13.24 -15.35
C SER A 171 -0.54 13.85 -15.04
N ARG A 172 0.37 13.81 -16.02
CA ARG A 172 1.69 14.40 -15.94
C ARG A 172 2.14 14.85 -17.32
N ILE A 173 2.80 15.99 -17.41
CA ILE A 173 3.40 16.46 -18.66
C ILE A 173 4.87 16.07 -18.68
N PHE A 174 5.29 15.37 -19.73
CA PHE A 174 6.69 15.05 -19.98
C PHE A 174 7.25 15.99 -21.04
N ARG A 175 8.44 16.54 -20.77
CA ARG A 175 9.18 17.32 -21.76
C ARG A 175 10.04 16.37 -22.59
N THR A 176 9.72 16.26 -23.87
CA THR A 176 10.46 15.47 -24.85
C THR A 176 11.16 16.41 -25.85
N ALA A 177 12.03 15.87 -26.69
CA ALA A 177 12.67 16.65 -27.76
C ALA A 177 11.65 17.27 -28.73
N ASP A 178 10.51 16.60 -28.91
CA ASP A 178 9.43 16.99 -29.83
C ASP A 178 8.35 17.87 -29.18
N GLY A 179 8.50 18.19 -27.88
CA GLY A 179 7.59 19.06 -27.13
C GLY A 179 7.04 18.44 -25.84
N GLU A 180 6.00 19.08 -25.29
CA GLU A 180 5.30 18.62 -24.09
C GLU A 180 4.28 17.54 -24.44
N VAL A 181 4.47 16.34 -23.91
CA VAL A 181 3.59 15.18 -24.14
C VAL A 181 2.82 14.88 -22.85
N PRO A 182 1.48 14.97 -22.84
CA PRO A 182 0.69 14.59 -21.69
C PRO A 182 0.67 13.07 -21.54
N TYR A 183 0.78 12.61 -20.29
CA TYR A 183 0.64 11.22 -19.90
C TYR A 183 -0.49 11.10 -18.89
N TYR A 184 -1.48 10.29 -19.21
CA TYR A 184 -2.64 10.04 -18.36
C TYR A 184 -2.52 8.66 -17.72
N GLY A 185 -2.71 8.62 -16.40
CA GLY A 185 -2.61 7.40 -15.63
C GLY A 185 -3.76 7.27 -14.64
N PHE A 186 -3.82 6.13 -14.00
CA PHE A 186 -4.66 5.91 -12.83
C PHE A 186 -3.85 5.24 -11.73
N TYR A 187 -4.35 5.39 -10.51
CA TYR A 187 -3.80 4.75 -9.34
C TYR A 187 -4.94 4.24 -8.45
N ALA A 188 -5.12 2.92 -8.42
CA ALA A 188 -6.15 2.22 -7.67
C ALA A 188 -5.54 1.54 -6.45
N TYR A 189 -6.20 1.59 -5.28
CA TYR A 189 -5.65 1.01 -4.06
C TYR A 189 -6.70 0.64 -3.01
N TRP A 190 -6.29 -0.24 -2.10
CA TRP A 190 -7.00 -0.57 -0.87
C TRP A 190 -6.02 -1.02 0.21
N PHE A 191 -6.49 -1.11 1.45
CA PHE A 191 -5.72 -1.52 2.61
C PHE A 191 -6.28 -2.80 3.20
N VAL A 192 -5.40 -3.72 3.61
CA VAL A 192 -5.76 -4.97 4.27
C VAL A 192 -4.99 -5.08 5.58
N GLY A 193 -5.71 -5.12 6.69
CA GLY A 193 -5.16 -5.44 8.01
C GLY A 193 -5.50 -6.87 8.41
N LYS A 194 -5.11 -7.28 9.61
CA LYS A 194 -5.38 -8.63 10.14
C LYS A 194 -6.87 -9.00 10.22
N LYS A 195 -7.74 -8.04 10.52
CA LYS A 195 -9.16 -8.29 10.86
C LYS A 195 -10.15 -7.66 9.88
N ARG A 196 -9.69 -6.70 9.08
CA ARG A 196 -10.53 -5.86 8.22
C ARG A 196 -9.72 -5.29 7.05
N GLU A 197 -10.45 -4.81 6.07
CA GLU A 197 -9.94 -4.06 4.91
C GLU A 197 -10.72 -2.75 4.75
N THR A 198 -10.14 -1.81 4.02
CA THR A 198 -10.79 -0.54 3.69
C THR A 198 -10.06 0.14 2.55
N SER A 199 -10.76 0.93 1.72
CA SER A 199 -10.15 1.85 0.76
C SER A 199 -9.83 3.22 1.37
N SER A 200 -10.30 3.48 2.60
CA SER A 200 -10.17 4.77 3.29
C SER A 200 -8.96 4.80 4.22
N HIS A 201 -8.05 5.73 3.94
CA HIS A 201 -6.92 5.98 4.83
C HIS A 201 -7.37 6.43 6.23
N TYR A 202 -8.48 7.15 6.34
CA TYR A 202 -8.99 7.62 7.63
C TYR A 202 -9.58 6.48 8.46
N GLU A 203 -10.34 5.59 7.84
CA GLU A 203 -10.83 4.38 8.52
C GLU A 203 -9.67 3.52 8.99
N ARG A 204 -8.64 3.35 8.15
CA ARG A 204 -7.40 2.68 8.57
C ARG A 204 -6.77 3.33 9.81
N MET A 205 -6.66 4.66 9.84
CA MET A 205 -6.13 5.37 11.01
C MET A 205 -6.99 5.19 12.25
N PHE A 206 -8.30 5.23 12.10
CA PHE A 206 -9.25 4.96 13.18
C PHE A 206 -9.04 3.55 13.76
N TRP A 207 -8.99 2.53 12.90
CA TRP A 207 -8.82 1.15 13.33
C TRP A 207 -7.45 0.87 13.95
N LEU A 208 -6.39 1.50 13.45
CA LEU A 208 -5.07 1.46 14.08
C LEU A 208 -5.10 2.02 15.50
N ALA A 209 -5.80 3.14 15.71
CA ALA A 209 -5.94 3.73 17.04
C ALA A 209 -6.83 2.86 17.95
N TRP A 210 -7.96 2.39 17.44
CA TRP A 210 -8.92 1.56 18.16
C TRP A 210 -8.29 0.24 18.63
N ASP A 211 -7.66 -0.51 17.73
CA ASP A 211 -7.06 -1.80 18.09
C ASP A 211 -5.95 -1.63 19.15
N ARG A 212 -5.21 -0.53 19.10
CA ARG A 212 -4.16 -0.24 20.07
C ARG A 212 -4.70 0.13 21.45
N VAL A 213 -5.76 0.93 21.50
CA VAL A 213 -6.33 1.42 22.77
C VAL A 213 -7.23 0.38 23.42
N VAL A 214 -8.02 -0.34 22.62
CA VAL A 214 -9.07 -1.24 23.12
C VAL A 214 -8.60 -2.68 23.18
N ASN A 215 -7.81 -3.14 22.20
CA ASN A 215 -7.35 -4.52 22.12
C ASN A 215 -5.88 -4.68 22.54
N SER A 216 -5.17 -3.60 22.85
CA SER A 216 -3.72 -3.60 23.11
C SER A 216 -2.90 -4.27 21.99
N GLU A 217 -3.40 -4.23 20.75
CA GLU A 217 -2.76 -4.84 19.57
C GLU A 217 -2.26 -3.77 18.60
N ALA A 218 -1.00 -3.88 18.16
CA ALA A 218 -0.49 -3.14 17.01
C ALA A 218 -0.44 -4.06 15.78
N ASN A 219 -1.51 -4.07 15.00
CA ASN A 219 -1.63 -4.87 13.77
C ASN A 219 -0.89 -4.20 12.60
N ARG A 220 -0.10 -4.99 11.85
CA ARG A 220 0.46 -4.55 10.56
C ARG A 220 -0.67 -4.41 9.52
N TRP A 221 -0.50 -3.45 8.62
CA TRP A 221 -1.41 -3.22 7.50
C TRP A 221 -0.64 -3.32 6.19
N ALA A 222 -1.25 -3.98 5.23
CA ALA A 222 -0.82 -3.97 3.85
C ALA A 222 -1.54 -2.88 3.08
N TYR A 223 -0.81 -2.26 2.17
CA TYR A 223 -1.28 -1.32 1.18
C TYR A 223 -1.04 -1.96 -0.19
N ILE A 224 -2.14 -2.28 -0.87
CA ILE A 224 -2.10 -2.90 -2.18
C ILE A 224 -2.51 -1.84 -3.19
N ALA A 225 -1.69 -1.68 -4.23
CA ALA A 225 -1.93 -0.69 -5.27
C ALA A 225 -1.80 -1.32 -6.66
N VAL A 226 -2.59 -0.81 -7.59
CA VAL A 226 -2.61 -1.13 -9.02
C VAL A 226 -2.58 0.21 -9.77
N SER A 227 -1.62 0.39 -10.66
CA SER A 227 -1.54 1.58 -11.51
C SER A 227 -1.28 1.21 -12.96
N GLY A 228 -1.67 2.10 -13.86
CA GLY A 228 -1.52 1.88 -15.29
C GLY A 228 -1.76 3.17 -16.06
N GLN A 229 -1.64 3.05 -17.38
CA GLN A 229 -2.01 4.11 -18.31
C GLN A 229 -3.53 4.08 -18.55
N ARG A 230 -4.09 5.25 -18.85
CA ARG A 230 -5.46 5.38 -19.35
C ARG A 230 -5.49 6.41 -20.48
N GLU A 231 -6.58 6.41 -21.22
CA GLU A 231 -6.90 7.52 -22.12
C GLU A 231 -7.57 8.67 -21.32
N PRO A 232 -7.44 9.93 -21.78
CA PRO A 232 -7.97 11.09 -21.06
C PRO A 232 -9.49 11.05 -20.88
N ASP A 233 -10.22 10.64 -21.94
CA ASP A 233 -11.68 10.73 -22.05
C ASP A 233 -12.37 9.35 -22.04
N SER A 234 -11.70 8.32 -21.51
CA SER A 234 -12.26 6.96 -21.38
C SER A 234 -12.07 6.41 -19.97
N ASP A 235 -13.07 5.65 -19.53
CA ASP A 235 -13.08 4.90 -18.27
C ASP A 235 -12.83 3.39 -18.48
N ASP A 236 -12.42 2.95 -19.68
CA ASP A 236 -12.15 1.53 -19.99
C ASP A 236 -11.09 0.92 -19.06
N TYR A 237 -10.21 1.75 -18.50
CA TYR A 237 -9.22 1.32 -17.52
C TYR A 237 -9.86 0.75 -16.24
N GLU A 238 -11.12 1.08 -15.93
CA GLU A 238 -11.87 0.49 -14.83
C GLU A 238 -12.11 -1.01 -15.04
N GLU A 239 -12.36 -1.43 -16.29
CA GLU A 239 -12.51 -2.85 -16.62
C GLU A 239 -11.19 -3.61 -16.39
N HIS A 240 -10.05 -2.97 -16.66
CA HIS A 240 -8.74 -3.52 -16.33
C HIS A 240 -8.54 -3.65 -14.81
N ILE A 241 -8.94 -2.64 -14.03
CA ILE A 241 -8.91 -2.70 -12.57
C ILE A 241 -9.80 -3.85 -12.08
N ILE A 242 -11.05 -3.91 -12.51
CA ILE A 242 -12.03 -4.91 -12.07
C ILE A 242 -11.53 -6.32 -12.43
N SER A 243 -11.18 -6.56 -13.69
CA SER A 243 -10.75 -7.89 -14.16
C SER A 243 -9.49 -8.38 -13.46
N PHE A 244 -8.55 -7.48 -13.13
CA PHE A 244 -7.36 -7.83 -12.38
C PHE A 244 -7.65 -8.06 -10.89
N VAL A 245 -8.30 -7.08 -10.23
CA VAL A 245 -8.56 -7.11 -8.79
C VAL A 245 -9.41 -8.31 -8.40
N GLN A 246 -10.41 -8.68 -9.21
CA GLN A 246 -11.23 -9.88 -9.00
C GLN A 246 -10.41 -11.16 -8.84
N GLN A 247 -9.32 -11.26 -9.59
CA GLN A 247 -8.50 -12.46 -9.67
C GLN A 247 -7.35 -12.43 -8.65
N VAL A 248 -6.69 -11.28 -8.49
CA VAL A 248 -5.54 -11.16 -7.58
C VAL A 248 -5.96 -11.09 -6.12
N TYR A 249 -7.08 -10.41 -5.81
CA TYR A 249 -7.53 -10.16 -4.44
C TYR A 249 -7.57 -11.44 -3.58
N PRO A 250 -8.29 -12.52 -3.95
CA PRO A 250 -8.35 -13.72 -3.12
C PRO A 250 -7.00 -14.47 -3.00
N LYS A 251 -6.05 -14.23 -3.93
CA LYS A 251 -4.74 -14.89 -3.98
C LYS A 251 -3.69 -14.19 -3.12
N VAL A 252 -3.90 -12.93 -2.77
CA VAL A 252 -2.97 -12.15 -1.95
C VAL A 252 -3.37 -12.07 -0.48
N LEU A 253 -4.51 -12.66 -0.09
CA LEU A 253 -4.91 -12.77 1.31
C LEU A 253 -4.25 -13.98 1.99
N THR A 254 -4.07 -13.91 3.30
CA THR A 254 -3.80 -15.11 4.10
C THR A 254 -5.06 -15.97 4.21
N ASP A 255 -4.91 -17.28 4.41
CA ASP A 255 -6.04 -18.21 4.56
C ASP A 255 -7.00 -17.76 5.68
N ALA A 256 -6.44 -17.37 6.83
CA ALA A 256 -7.22 -16.88 7.97
C ALA A 256 -8.04 -15.61 7.66
N PHE A 257 -7.51 -14.71 6.82
CA PHE A 257 -8.24 -13.51 6.41
C PHE A 257 -9.28 -13.84 5.33
N ASN A 258 -8.93 -14.71 4.39
CA ASN A 258 -9.82 -15.21 3.36
C ASN A 258 -11.07 -15.85 4.00
N GLU A 259 -10.90 -16.83 4.87
CA GLU A 259 -12.01 -17.47 5.59
C GLU A 259 -12.92 -16.46 6.28
N ARG A 260 -12.36 -15.47 6.98
CA ARG A 260 -13.13 -14.42 7.66
C ARG A 260 -13.98 -13.59 6.71
N VAL A 261 -13.41 -13.23 5.57
CA VAL A 261 -14.04 -12.34 4.61
C VAL A 261 -15.15 -13.05 3.84
N PHE A 262 -14.93 -14.30 3.45
CA PHE A 262 -15.90 -15.11 2.70
C PHE A 262 -16.92 -15.84 3.59
N ALA A 263 -16.68 -15.94 4.91
CA ALA A 263 -17.65 -16.48 5.87
C ALA A 263 -18.80 -15.52 6.21
N LYS A 264 -18.62 -14.20 5.99
CA LYS A 264 -19.68 -13.20 6.20
C LYS A 264 -20.68 -13.25 5.04
N ARG A 265 -21.65 -14.16 5.13
CA ARG A 265 -22.85 -14.18 4.30
C ARG A 265 -23.98 -13.43 4.98
#